data_AF-A0A9Q0IS64-F1
#
_entry.id   AF-A0A9Q0IS64-F1
#
_cell.length_a   1.000
_cell.length_b   1.000
_cell.length_c   1.000
_cell.angle_alpha   90.00
_cell.angle_beta   90.00
_cell.angle_gamma   90.00
#
_symmetry.space_group_name_H-M   'P 1'
#
loop_
_entity.id
_entity.type
_entity.pdbx_description
1 polymer ?
#
loop_
_entity_poly.entity_id
_entity_poly.type
_entity_poly.pdbx_seq_one_letter_code
_entity_poly.pdbx_strand_id
1 'polypeptide(L)' 'MAVEARPELVGKRFLCVSGDEPPEIGDIGRWPWRSGVIRAVGHPDNDNPDLT' A
#
# COMPACT_ATOMS: atom_id res chain seq x y z
N MET A 1 12.30 1.50 2.58
CA MET A 1 12.22 1.63 1.11
C MET A 1 11.11 2.63 0.81
N ALA A 2 11.44 3.89 0.54
CA ALA A 2 10.45 4.87 0.10
C ALA A 2 10.20 4.64 -1.39
N VAL A 3 9.01 4.15 -1.73
CA VAL A 3 8.54 4.13 -3.11
C VAL A 3 8.28 5.57 -3.51
N GLU A 4 9.12 6.14 -4.39
CA GLU A 4 8.82 7.39 -5.08
C GLU A 4 7.38 7.36 -5.62
N ALA A 5 6.73 8.52 -5.74
CA ALA A 5 5.40 8.64 -6.31
C ALA A 5 5.41 8.07 -7.74
N ARG A 6 5.00 6.81 -7.88
CA ARG A 6 5.12 6.04 -9.11
C ARG A 6 3.78 5.99 -9.81
N PRO A 7 3.52 6.86 -10.81
CA PRO A 7 2.30 6.78 -11.62
C PRO A 7 2.15 5.40 -12.29
N GLU A 8 3.22 4.61 -12.44
CA GLU A 8 3.16 3.24 -12.98
C GLU A 8 2.45 2.21 -12.10
N LEU A 9 2.02 2.57 -10.89
CA LEU A 9 1.32 1.65 -9.99
C LEU A 9 -0.17 1.49 -10.32
N VAL A 10 -0.79 2.45 -11.01
CA VAL A 10 -2.20 2.29 -11.44
C VAL A 10 -2.34 1.07 -12.34
N GLY A 11 -3.35 0.25 -12.07
CA GLY A 11 -3.59 -1.02 -12.77
C GLY A 11 -2.74 -2.20 -12.27
N LYS A 12 -1.76 -1.98 -11.38
CA LYS A 12 -1.02 -3.08 -10.76
C LYS A 12 -1.85 -3.75 -9.66
N ARG A 13 -1.59 -5.04 -9.46
CA ARG A 13 -2.18 -5.80 -8.35
C ARG A 13 -1.43 -5.50 -7.06
N PHE A 14 -2.15 -5.45 -5.95
CA PHE A 14 -1.56 -5.40 -4.62
C PHE A 14 -2.01 -6.59 -3.78
N LEU A 15 -1.22 -6.87 -2.74
CA LEU A 15 -1.54 -7.75 -1.63
C LEU A 15 -1.15 -6.99 -0.35
N CYS A 16 -2.11 -6.81 0.57
CA CYS A 16 -1.85 -6.15 1.84
C CYS A 16 -2.44 -6.95 3.01
N VAL A 17 -1.86 -6.75 4.17
CA VAL A 17 -2.36 -7.17 5.47
C VAL A 17 -2.41 -5.92 6.34
N SER A 18 -3.44 -5.78 7.17
CA SER A 18 -3.60 -4.66 8.10
C SER A 18 -4.03 -5.19 9.47
N GLY A 19 -3.46 -4.65 10.53
CA GLY A 19 -3.73 -4.99 11.93
C GLY A 19 -2.93 -4.08 12.85
N ASP A 20 -3.27 -4.06 14.14
CA ASP A 20 -2.60 -3.21 15.13
C ASP A 20 -1.21 -3.74 15.53
N GLU A 21 -1.00 -5.05 15.40
CA GLU A 21 0.26 -5.71 15.74
C GLU A 21 1.07 -6.08 14.49
N PRO A 22 2.42 -5.94 14.53
CA PRO A 22 3.29 -6.45 13.49
C PRO A 22 3.07 -7.96 13.31
N PRO A 23 2.84 -8.41 12.09
CA PRO A 23 2.35 -9.77 11.90
C PRO A 23 3.50 -10.80 12.00
N GLU A 24 3.31 -11.88 12.76
CA GLU A 24 4.34 -12.90 13.04
C GLU A 24 4.50 -13.94 11.92
N ILE A 25 5.72 -14.10 11.40
CA ILE A 25 6.02 -14.89 10.18
C ILE A 25 5.52 -16.35 10.24
N GLY A 26 5.45 -16.95 11.44
CA GLY A 26 5.09 -18.35 11.64
C GLY A 26 3.74 -18.77 11.05
N ASP A 27 2.78 -17.84 10.97
CA ASP A 27 1.41 -18.09 10.49
C ASP A 27 1.01 -17.19 9.31
N ILE A 28 1.98 -16.74 8.52
CA ILE A 28 1.78 -15.79 7.41
C ILE A 28 0.65 -16.18 6.44
N GLY A 29 0.42 -17.48 6.23
CA GLY A 29 -0.65 -17.98 5.36
C GLY A 29 -2.07 -17.79 5.90
N ARG A 30 -2.24 -17.61 7.21
CA ARG A 30 -3.55 -17.45 7.86
C ARG A 30 -3.96 -16.00 8.06
N TRP A 31 -3.08 -15.06 7.74
CA TRP A 31 -3.35 -13.64 7.92
C TRP A 31 -4.53 -13.20 7.06
N PRO A 32 -5.27 -12.15 7.49
CA PRO A 32 -6.42 -11.62 6.77
C PRO A 32 -5.97 -10.80 5.55
N TRP A 33 -5.38 -11.48 4.57
CA TRP A 33 -4.89 -10.89 3.34
C TRP A 33 -6.00 -10.24 2.54
N ARG A 34 -5.72 -9.06 2.02
CA ARG A 34 -6.58 -8.35 1.08
C ARG A 34 -5.81 -8.15 -0.22
N SER A 35 -6.45 -8.49 -1.33
CA SER A 35 -5.91 -8.25 -2.66
C SER A 35 -6.80 -7.28 -3.43
N GLY A 36 -6.23 -6.63 -4.43
CA GLY A 36 -6.98 -5.75 -5.31
C GLY A 36 -6.12 -5.17 -6.42
N VAL A 37 -6.68 -4.19 -7.12
CA VAL A 37 -6.02 -3.43 -8.17
C VAL A 37 -5.95 -1.96 -7.76
N ILE A 38 -4.79 -1.35 -7.96
CA ILE A 38 -4.57 0.06 -7.66
C ILE A 38 -5.30 0.91 -8.70
N ARG A 39 -6.23 1.75 -8.26
CA ARG A 39 -7.06 2.61 -9.13
C ARG A 39 -6.57 4.04 -9.26
N ALA A 40 -5.78 4.50 -8.29
CA ALA A 40 -5.23 5.85 -8.22
C ALA A 40 -4.00 5.84 -7.31
N VAL A 41 -3.08 6.76 -7.54
CA VAL A 41 -1.89 6.98 -6.73
C VAL A 41 -1.83 8.48 -6.44
N GLY A 42 -1.64 8.84 -5.18
CA GLY A 42 -1.46 10.23 -4.75
C GLY A 42 0.02 10.57 -4.57
N HIS A 43 0.30 11.84 -4.31
CA HIS A 43 1.61 12.27 -3.87
C HIS A 43 1.90 11.68 -2.47
N PRO A 44 3.15 11.23 -2.19
CA PRO A 44 3.50 10.59 -0.93
C PRO A 44 3.44 11.54 0.27
N ASP A 45 3.69 12.82 0.02
CA ASP A 45 3.50 13.89 1.01
C ASP A 45 2.08 14.45 0.86
N ASN A 46 1.23 14.18 1.85
CA ASN A 46 -0.15 14.68 1.91
C ASN A 46 -0.22 16.15 2.32
N ASP A 47 0.85 16.71 2.89
CA ASP A 47 0.95 18.10 3.30
C ASP A 47 1.68 18.96 2.25
N ASN A 48 1.92 18.41 1.05
CA ASN A 48 2.57 19.14 -0.03
C ASN A 48 1.71 20.35 -0.43
N PRO A 49 2.23 21.59 -0.33
CA PRO A 49 1.50 22.81 -0.65
C PRO A 49 1.01 22.87 -2.10
N ASP A 50 1.62 22.14 -3.03
CA ASP A 50 1.20 22.05 -4.43
C ASP A 50 -0.09 21.22 -4.64
N LEU A 51 -0.59 20.55 -3.58
CA LEU A 51 -1.86 19.79 -3.60
C LEU A 51 -3.07 20.61 -3.10
N THR A 52 -2.86 21.87 -2.70
CA THR A 52 -3.90 22.80 -2.20
C THR A 52 -4.12 24.01 -3.08
#